data_AF-V8CTJ3-F1
#
_entry.id   AF-V8CTJ3-F1
#
_cell.length_a   1.000
_cell.length_b   1.000
_cell.length_c   1.000
_cell.angle_alpha   90.00
_cell.angle_beta   90.00
_cell.angle_gamma   90.00
#
_symmetry.space_group_name_H-M   'P 1'
#
loop_
_entity.id
_entity.type
_entity.pdbx_description
1 polymer ?
#
loop_
_entity_poly.entity_id
_entity_poly.type
_entity_poly.pdbx_seq_one_letter_code
_entity_poly.pdbx_strand_id
1 'polypeptide(L)'
;MTRIADIYAQIAAADRPEVFITLRDQADVERDHAASIAAGGALAGVVVAVKDNVDVAGLPTTAACPGYEYRPGHDAAAVAALRAAGAVVIGKTNLDQFATGLVGTRSPYGAVRDSRRPDHISGGSSSGSAVAVAWGSPTSPSAPIPPDRDGCPPACRASSASSPPSEWSAPRVFCRPVPAMTV
;
A
#
# COMPACT_ATOMS: atom_id res chain seq x y z
N MET A 1 -14.42 11.57 -14.10
CA MET A 1 -13.08 10.97 -13.90
C MET A 1 -13.27 9.50 -13.51
N THR A 2 -12.35 8.62 -13.89
CA THR A 2 -12.40 7.21 -13.49
C THR A 2 -11.91 7.08 -12.05
N ARG A 3 -12.32 6.01 -11.34
CA ARG A 3 -11.85 5.75 -9.96
C ARG A 3 -10.32 5.70 -9.85
N ILE A 4 -9.64 5.18 -10.88
CA ILE A 4 -8.17 5.10 -10.89
C ILE A 4 -7.58 6.50 -11.08
N ALA A 5 -8.12 7.31 -12.00
CA ALA A 5 -7.67 8.68 -12.17
C ALA A 5 -7.75 9.50 -10.87
N ASP A 6 -8.82 9.31 -10.08
CA ASP A 6 -8.95 9.97 -8.78
C ASP A 6 -7.87 9.52 -7.78
N ILE A 7 -7.53 8.22 -7.76
CA ILE A 7 -6.45 7.69 -6.91
C ILE A 7 -5.09 8.28 -7.31
N TYR A 8 -4.78 8.31 -8.60
CA TYR A 8 -3.52 8.89 -9.08
C TYR A 8 -3.44 10.40 -8.83
N ALA A 9 -4.54 11.12 -9.00
CA ALA A 9 -4.62 12.54 -8.66
C ALA A 9 -4.39 12.78 -7.16
N GLN A 10 -4.94 11.93 -6.28
CA GLN A 10 -4.69 12.00 -4.83
C GLN A 10 -3.23 11.71 -4.47
N ILE A 11 -2.63 10.69 -5.09
CA ILE A 11 -1.21 10.37 -4.87
C ILE A 11 -0.32 11.55 -5.30
N ALA A 12 -0.60 12.15 -6.46
CA ALA A 12 0.14 13.31 -6.96
C ALA A 12 -0.05 14.53 -6.05
N ALA A 13 -1.28 14.82 -5.62
CA ALA A 13 -1.59 15.95 -4.75
C ALA A 13 -1.00 15.81 -3.34
N ALA A 14 -0.80 14.59 -2.85
CA ALA A 14 -0.16 14.36 -1.55
C ALA A 14 1.32 14.79 -1.55
N ASP A 15 2.00 14.73 -2.70
CA ASP A 15 3.44 15.01 -2.85
C ASP A 15 4.30 14.25 -1.83
N ARG A 16 4.09 12.94 -1.80
CA ARG A 16 4.73 12.00 -0.86
C ARG A 16 5.43 10.88 -1.61
N PRO A 17 6.50 11.20 -2.36
CA PRO A 17 7.21 10.23 -3.18
C PRO A 17 7.79 9.07 -2.36
N GLU A 18 8.00 9.27 -1.04
CA GLU A 18 8.57 8.25 -0.18
C GLU A 18 7.66 7.04 0.07
N VAL A 19 6.36 7.08 -0.29
CA VAL A 19 5.41 6.00 -0.02
C VAL A 19 5.53 4.84 -1.01
N PHE A 20 5.85 5.13 -2.27
CA PHE A 20 5.98 4.15 -3.35
C PHE A 20 7.41 4.12 -3.88
N ILE A 21 8.03 2.94 -3.86
CA ILE A 21 9.31 2.72 -4.57
C ILE A 21 9.04 2.60 -6.07
N THR A 22 7.93 1.96 -6.43
CA THR A 22 7.49 1.84 -7.82
C THR A 22 5.99 2.06 -7.89
N LEU A 23 5.56 3.03 -8.68
CA LEU A 23 4.16 3.21 -9.04
C LEU A 23 4.00 2.80 -10.52
N ARG A 24 2.98 2.02 -10.83
CA ARG A 24 2.70 1.64 -12.22
C ARG A 24 2.19 2.84 -13.00
N ASP A 25 2.31 2.80 -14.32
CA ASP A 25 1.68 3.77 -15.19
C ASP A 25 0.15 3.77 -15.01
N GLN A 26 -0.46 4.96 -14.99
CA GLN A 26 -1.89 5.12 -14.75
C GLN A 26 -2.73 4.40 -15.82
N ALA A 27 -2.35 4.49 -17.09
CA ALA A 27 -3.11 3.89 -18.18
C ALA A 27 -3.11 2.35 -18.09
N ASP A 28 -2.00 1.76 -17.63
CA ASP A 28 -1.92 0.32 -17.39
C ASP A 28 -2.82 -0.12 -16.24
N VAL A 29 -2.85 0.63 -15.15
CA VAL A 29 -3.73 0.32 -14.01
C VAL A 29 -5.21 0.54 -14.36
N GLU A 30 -5.54 1.55 -15.16
CA GLU A 30 -6.89 1.78 -15.68
C GLU A 30 -7.37 0.62 -16.56
N ARG A 31 -6.51 0.14 -17.46
CA ARG A 31 -6.78 -1.00 -18.33
C ARG A 31 -7.04 -2.27 -17.51
N ASP A 32 -6.15 -2.58 -16.58
CA ASP A 32 -6.29 -3.76 -15.71
C ASP A 32 -7.52 -3.66 -14.81
N HIS A 33 -7.82 -2.47 -14.29
CA HIS A 33 -9.01 -2.23 -13.48
C HIS A 33 -10.30 -2.43 -14.29
N ALA A 34 -10.37 -1.93 -15.51
CA ALA A 34 -11.51 -2.17 -16.39
C ALA A 34 -11.67 -3.66 -16.73
N ALA A 35 -10.57 -4.36 -17.05
CA ALA A 35 -10.57 -5.79 -17.32
C ALA A 35 -11.00 -6.61 -16.09
N SER A 36 -10.52 -6.25 -14.90
CA SER A 36 -10.89 -6.86 -13.63
C SER A 36 -12.39 -6.73 -13.33
N ILE A 37 -12.96 -5.53 -13.50
CA ILE A 37 -14.40 -5.30 -13.35
C ILE A 37 -15.21 -6.15 -14.33
N ALA A 38 -14.77 -6.22 -15.59
CA ALA A 38 -15.46 -6.99 -16.62
C ALA A 38 -15.41 -8.51 -16.38
N ALA A 39 -14.29 -9.01 -15.86
CA ALA A 39 -14.11 -10.43 -15.53
C ALA A 39 -14.89 -10.86 -14.28
N GLY A 40 -15.11 -9.94 -13.33
CA GLY A 40 -15.73 -10.24 -12.05
C GLY A 40 -14.79 -10.98 -11.08
N GLY A 41 -15.34 -11.46 -9.96
CA GLY A 41 -14.58 -12.09 -8.88
C GLY A 41 -14.73 -11.36 -7.54
N ALA A 42 -14.30 -12.01 -6.45
CA ALA A 42 -14.50 -11.52 -5.10
C ALA A 42 -13.80 -10.17 -4.81
N LEU A 43 -12.73 -9.85 -5.56
CA LEU A 43 -11.96 -8.61 -5.46
C LEU A 43 -11.96 -7.82 -6.78
N ALA A 44 -12.94 -8.03 -7.66
CA ALA A 44 -13.03 -7.28 -8.91
C ALA A 44 -13.05 -5.75 -8.66
N GLY A 45 -12.20 -5.01 -9.38
CA GLY A 45 -12.01 -3.57 -9.22
C GLY A 45 -11.37 -3.12 -7.91
N VAL A 46 -10.89 -4.05 -7.08
CA VAL A 46 -10.16 -3.72 -5.86
C VAL A 46 -8.70 -3.43 -6.22
N VAL A 47 -8.26 -2.21 -5.92
CA VAL A 47 -6.88 -1.78 -6.09
C VAL A 47 -6.06 -2.10 -4.84
N VAL A 48 -4.91 -2.73 -5.03
CA VAL A 48 -3.97 -3.14 -3.98
C VAL A 48 -2.58 -2.56 -4.25
N ALA A 49 -1.85 -2.21 -3.20
CA ALA A 49 -0.42 -1.91 -3.25
C ALA A 49 0.33 -2.98 -2.44
N VAL A 50 1.48 -3.39 -2.96
CA VAL A 50 2.24 -4.54 -2.45
C VAL A 50 3.56 -4.05 -1.86
N LYS A 51 3.93 -4.51 -0.66
CA LYS A 51 5.23 -4.16 -0.08
C LYS A 51 6.36 -4.59 -1.02
N ASP A 52 7.38 -3.76 -1.21
CA ASP A 52 8.49 -4.06 -2.12
C ASP A 52 9.48 -5.15 -1.62
N ASN A 53 8.98 -6.04 -0.77
CA ASN A 53 9.62 -7.28 -0.34
C ASN A 53 8.86 -8.52 -0.83
N VAL A 54 7.84 -8.32 -1.66
CA VAL A 54 6.93 -9.34 -2.16
C VAL A 54 6.88 -9.24 -3.68
N ASP A 55 7.05 -10.38 -4.34
CA ASP A 55 7.14 -10.46 -5.78
C ASP A 55 5.81 -10.22 -6.47
N VAL A 56 5.87 -9.37 -7.49
CA VAL A 56 4.80 -9.10 -8.45
C VAL A 56 5.42 -9.23 -9.82
N ALA A 57 4.96 -10.20 -10.62
CA ALA A 57 5.49 -10.45 -11.95
C ALA A 57 5.45 -9.17 -12.80
N GLY A 58 6.58 -8.83 -13.41
CA GLY A 58 6.74 -7.65 -14.25
C GLY A 58 7.10 -6.34 -13.52
N LEU A 59 7.05 -6.29 -12.19
CA LEU A 59 7.53 -5.15 -11.40
C LEU A 59 8.85 -5.48 -10.70
N PRO A 60 9.80 -4.53 -10.58
CA PRO A 60 11.02 -4.77 -9.81
C PRO A 60 10.68 -5.07 -8.34
N THR A 61 11.51 -5.89 -7.70
CA THR A 61 11.55 -6.10 -6.25
C THR A 61 12.91 -5.63 -5.76
N THR A 62 12.96 -4.66 -4.85
CA THR A 62 14.22 -4.08 -4.37
C THR A 62 14.50 -4.33 -2.89
N ALA A 63 13.49 -4.71 -2.10
CA ALA A 63 13.59 -4.76 -0.63
C ALA A 63 14.14 -3.47 -0.01
N ALA A 64 13.82 -2.32 -0.61
CA ALA A 64 14.40 -1.00 -0.30
C ALA A 64 15.94 -0.95 -0.42
N CYS A 65 16.53 -1.75 -1.29
CA CYS A 65 17.95 -1.76 -1.61
C CYS A 65 18.15 -1.72 -3.14
N PRO A 66 18.55 -0.57 -3.72
CA PRO A 66 18.76 -0.45 -5.17
C PRO A 66 19.73 -1.50 -5.75
N GLY A 67 20.77 -1.86 -5.00
CA GLY A 67 21.74 -2.89 -5.42
C GLY A 67 21.24 -4.34 -5.37
N TYR A 68 20.07 -4.58 -4.77
CA TYR A 68 19.42 -5.90 -4.70
C TYR A 68 18.35 -6.09 -5.77
N GLU A 69 18.01 -5.04 -6.54
CA GLU A 69 16.90 -5.07 -7.49
C GLU A 69 16.95 -6.29 -8.43
N TYR A 70 15.82 -6.99 -8.52
CA TYR A 70 15.58 -8.01 -9.55
C TYR A 70 14.14 -7.93 -10.07
N ARG A 71 13.88 -8.61 -11.19
CA ARG A 71 12.54 -8.73 -11.78
C ARG A 71 12.04 -10.17 -11.66
N PRO A 72 11.05 -10.46 -10.81
CA PRO A 72 10.50 -11.80 -10.65
C PRO A 72 9.73 -12.24 -11.91
N GLY A 73 9.90 -13.50 -12.29
CA GLY A 73 9.17 -14.12 -13.40
C GLY A 73 7.75 -14.58 -13.04
N HIS A 74 7.42 -14.64 -11.76
CA HIS A 74 6.10 -15.05 -11.24
C HIS A 74 5.69 -14.20 -10.05
N ASP A 75 4.39 -14.10 -9.81
CA ASP A 75 3.85 -13.49 -8.61
C ASP A 75 4.16 -14.35 -7.38
N ALA A 76 4.41 -13.72 -6.23
CA ALA A 76 4.37 -14.43 -4.95
C ALA A 76 2.97 -15.05 -4.76
N ALA A 77 2.87 -16.20 -4.08
CA ALA A 77 1.62 -16.96 -3.95
C ALA A 77 0.42 -16.11 -3.46
N ALA A 78 0.66 -15.20 -2.51
CA ALA A 78 -0.37 -14.29 -2.02
C ALA A 78 -0.80 -13.24 -3.07
N VAL A 79 0.13 -12.71 -3.87
CA VAL A 79 -0.18 -11.79 -4.97
C VAL A 79 -0.96 -12.52 -6.07
N ALA A 80 -0.52 -13.74 -6.43
CA ALA A 80 -1.22 -14.58 -7.39
C ALA A 80 -2.68 -14.84 -6.95
N ALA A 81 -2.90 -15.18 -5.68
CA ALA A 81 -4.24 -15.38 -5.13
C ALA A 81 -5.10 -14.11 -5.18
N LEU A 82 -4.53 -12.94 -4.84
CA LEU A 82 -5.23 -11.65 -4.93
C LEU A 82 -5.63 -11.32 -6.37
N ARG A 83 -4.71 -11.48 -7.33
CA ARG A 83 -4.98 -11.24 -8.75
C ARG A 83 -6.00 -12.22 -9.33
N ALA A 84 -5.92 -13.50 -8.95
CA ALA A 84 -6.91 -14.52 -9.34
C ALA A 84 -8.32 -14.21 -8.80
N ALA A 85 -8.42 -13.56 -7.63
CA ALA A 85 -9.68 -13.06 -7.10
C ALA A 85 -10.16 -11.75 -7.77
N GLY A 86 -9.37 -11.16 -8.67
CA GLY A 86 -9.71 -9.94 -9.43
C GLY A 86 -9.01 -8.67 -8.94
N ALA A 87 -8.11 -8.72 -7.95
CA ALA A 87 -7.45 -7.51 -7.48
C ALA A 87 -6.43 -6.96 -8.50
N VAL A 88 -6.27 -5.63 -8.53
CA VAL A 88 -5.34 -4.92 -9.41
C VAL A 88 -4.22 -4.28 -8.60
N VAL A 89 -2.97 -4.64 -8.90
CA VAL A 89 -1.80 -4.06 -8.24
C VAL A 89 -1.52 -2.67 -8.83
N ILE A 90 -1.42 -1.64 -7.98
CA ILE A 90 -1.07 -0.26 -8.39
C ILE A 90 0.45 0.01 -8.33
N GLY A 91 1.18 -0.72 -7.48
CA GLY A 91 2.61 -0.48 -7.30
C GLY A 91 3.22 -1.21 -6.11
N LYS A 92 4.52 -0.94 -5.91
CA LYS A 92 5.39 -1.45 -4.85
C LYS A 92 5.64 -0.36 -3.80
N THR A 93 5.28 -0.62 -2.54
CA THR A 93 5.39 0.36 -1.44
C THR A 93 6.73 0.26 -0.71
N ASN A 94 7.18 1.40 -0.18
CA ASN A 94 8.42 1.53 0.57
C ASN A 94 8.39 0.77 1.92
N LEU A 95 9.58 0.49 2.44
CA LEU A 95 9.82 -0.30 3.63
C LEU A 95 11.16 0.06 4.29
N ASP A 96 11.35 -0.31 5.56
CA ASP A 96 12.71 -0.39 6.11
C ASP A 96 13.49 -1.47 5.34
N GLN A 97 14.72 -1.15 4.93
CA GLN A 97 15.56 -1.98 4.06
C GLN A 97 15.68 -3.42 4.57
N PHE A 98 15.50 -4.38 3.65
CA PHE A 98 15.43 -5.82 3.94
C PHE A 98 14.44 -6.17 5.05
N ALA A 99 13.33 -5.42 5.14
CA ALA A 99 12.34 -5.51 6.18
C ALA A 99 12.90 -5.35 7.62
N THR A 100 14.07 -4.75 7.80
CA THR A 100 14.82 -4.72 9.07
C THR A 100 14.63 -3.40 9.82
N GLY A 101 13.47 -3.26 10.45
CA GLY A 101 13.16 -2.11 11.29
C GLY A 101 11.70 -2.07 11.70
N LEU A 102 11.40 -1.21 12.68
CA LEU A 102 10.04 -0.96 13.16
C LEU A 102 9.66 0.53 13.06
N VAL A 103 10.46 1.32 12.34
CA VAL A 103 10.36 2.80 12.36
C VAL A 103 9.98 3.40 11.01
N GLY A 104 10.29 2.74 9.89
CA GLY A 104 9.96 3.25 8.55
C GLY A 104 10.89 4.33 8.00
N THR A 105 12.05 4.52 8.64
CA THR A 105 13.04 5.56 8.31
C THR A 105 14.35 5.01 7.76
N ARG A 106 14.49 3.68 7.66
CA ARG A 106 15.72 2.99 7.24
C ARG A 106 15.65 2.57 5.78
N SER A 107 15.32 3.51 4.90
CA SER A 107 15.22 3.28 3.45
C SER A 107 16.00 4.36 2.69
N PRO A 108 16.82 3.98 1.69
CA PRO A 108 17.44 4.96 0.78
C PRO A 108 16.40 5.68 -0.10
N TYR A 109 15.17 5.16 -0.18
CA TYR A 109 14.04 5.79 -0.87
C TYR A 109 13.32 6.86 -0.03
N GLY A 110 13.88 7.20 1.13
CA GLY A 110 13.35 8.22 2.04
C GLY A 110 12.60 7.66 3.23
N ALA A 111 12.53 8.45 4.29
CA ALA A 111 11.80 8.11 5.51
C ALA A 111 10.31 8.36 5.32
N VAL A 112 9.49 7.33 5.56
CA VAL A 112 8.05 7.42 5.41
C VAL A 112 7.44 8.14 6.61
N ARG A 113 6.87 9.32 6.34
CA ARG A 113 6.16 10.15 7.33
C ARG A 113 4.84 9.49 7.75
N ASP A 114 4.38 9.69 8.98
CA ASP A 114 3.06 9.22 9.40
C ASP A 114 1.96 9.79 8.48
N SER A 115 0.87 9.05 8.31
CA SER A 115 -0.23 9.44 7.42
C SER A 115 -1.01 10.65 7.93
N ARG A 116 -1.07 10.85 9.25
CA ARG A 116 -1.88 11.87 9.94
C ARG A 116 -1.04 12.98 10.57
N ARG A 117 0.20 12.68 10.95
CA ARG A 117 1.12 13.63 11.61
C ARG A 117 2.48 13.63 10.89
N PRO A 118 2.65 14.42 9.82
CA PRO A 118 3.83 14.35 8.94
C PRO A 118 5.18 14.50 9.64
N ASP A 119 5.22 15.12 10.82
CA ASP A 119 6.43 15.27 11.65
C ASP A 119 6.79 14.02 12.48
N HIS A 120 5.99 12.94 12.38
CA HIS A 120 6.20 11.68 13.09
C HIS A 120 6.56 10.54 12.14
N ILE A 121 7.17 9.50 12.68
CA ILE A 121 7.46 8.25 11.95
C ILE A 121 6.16 7.48 11.64
N SER A 122 6.10 6.84 10.48
CA SER A 122 4.97 5.94 10.13
C SER A 122 4.96 4.62 10.90
N GLY A 123 6.12 4.22 11.45
CA GLY A 123 6.39 2.84 11.86
C GLY A 123 6.84 1.97 10.68
N GLY A 124 7.32 0.76 10.98
CA GLY A 124 7.94 -0.13 10.01
C GLY A 124 7.84 -1.61 10.38
N SER A 125 8.38 -2.52 9.57
CA SER A 125 9.08 -2.22 8.32
C SER A 125 8.13 -1.98 7.14
N SER A 126 6.82 -2.23 7.28
CA SER A 126 5.82 -2.06 6.20
C SER A 126 5.30 -0.62 6.08
N SER A 127 6.20 0.35 6.09
CA SER A 127 5.90 1.78 6.24
C SER A 127 5.01 2.35 5.12
N GLY A 128 5.41 2.16 3.85
CA GLY A 128 4.65 2.66 2.71
C GLY A 128 3.27 2.00 2.58
N SER A 129 3.17 0.70 2.90
CA SER A 129 1.87 -0.01 2.90
C SER A 129 0.91 0.57 3.93
N ALA A 130 1.38 0.84 5.16
CA ALA A 130 0.54 1.39 6.22
C ALA A 130 0.00 2.78 5.84
N VAL A 131 0.84 3.63 5.25
CA VAL A 131 0.43 4.97 4.79
C VAL A 131 -0.52 4.90 3.60
N ALA A 132 -0.26 4.03 2.62
CA ALA A 132 -1.14 3.85 1.45
C ALA A 132 -2.56 3.39 1.84
N VAL A 133 -2.69 2.47 2.80
CA VAL A 133 -4.00 2.06 3.36
C VAL A 133 -4.71 3.24 4.02
N ALA A 134 -3.97 4.00 4.84
CA ALA A 134 -4.54 5.10 5.59
C ALA A 134 -5.14 6.19 4.68
N TRP A 135 -4.53 6.43 3.50
CA TRP A 135 -5.08 7.38 2.53
C TRP A 135 -6.33 6.90 1.80
N GLY A 136 -6.45 5.59 1.57
CA GLY A 136 -7.62 4.99 0.94
C GLY A 136 -8.84 4.87 1.88
N SER A 137 -8.62 4.98 3.19
CA SER A 137 -9.68 4.86 4.20
C SER A 137 -10.57 6.11 4.23
N PRO A 138 -11.88 6.01 4.48
CA PRO A 138 -12.78 7.17 4.55
C PRO A 138 -12.45 8.15 5.68
N THR A 139 -11.61 7.75 6.64
CA THR A 139 -11.05 8.60 7.71
C THR A 139 -9.69 9.20 7.35
N SER A 140 -9.29 9.15 6.08
CA SER A 140 -8.09 9.78 5.54
C SER A 140 -8.13 11.30 5.79
N PRO A 141 -6.99 11.96 6.08
CA PRO A 141 -6.90 13.36 6.54
C PRO A 141 -7.41 14.44 5.56
N SER A 142 -8.02 14.06 4.43
CA SER A 142 -8.86 14.98 3.65
C SER A 142 -10.18 15.34 4.37
N ALA A 143 -10.54 14.63 5.45
CA ALA A 143 -11.60 15.02 6.37
C ALA A 143 -11.05 15.83 7.56
N PRO A 144 -11.72 16.93 8.00
CA PRO A 144 -11.27 17.76 9.11
C PRO A 144 -11.13 16.94 10.40
N ILE A 145 -9.98 17.09 11.07
CA ILE A 145 -9.62 16.35 12.29
C ILE A 145 -10.31 16.99 13.51
N PRO A 146 -11.10 16.26 14.32
CA PRO A 146 -11.52 16.71 15.64
C PRO A 146 -10.32 16.66 16.63
N PRO A 147 -10.17 17.65 17.52
CA PRO A 147 -8.91 17.90 18.24
C PRO A 147 -8.46 16.85 19.27
N ASP A 148 -9.28 15.87 19.69
CA ASP A 148 -8.98 15.16 20.96
C ASP A 148 -8.91 13.63 20.81
N ARG A 149 -7.73 13.06 20.49
CA ARG A 149 -7.42 11.62 20.72
C ARG A 149 -5.95 11.36 21.09
N ASP A 150 -5.46 12.05 22.12
CA ASP A 150 -4.06 11.94 22.57
C ASP A 150 -3.76 10.78 23.55
N GLY A 151 -4.73 9.95 23.91
CA GLY A 151 -4.53 8.89 24.91
C GLY A 151 -3.95 7.54 24.44
N CYS A 152 -3.68 7.33 23.15
CA CYS A 152 -3.29 6.01 22.63
C CYS A 152 -1.76 5.88 22.45
N PRO A 153 -1.08 4.87 23.05
CA PRO A 153 0.36 4.68 22.94
C PRO A 153 0.82 4.45 21.49
N PRO A 154 2.06 4.82 21.12
CA PRO A 154 2.54 4.85 19.74
C PRO A 154 2.47 3.49 19.02
N ALA A 155 2.60 2.38 19.74
CA ALA A 155 2.49 1.02 19.18
C ALA A 155 1.09 0.71 18.60
N CYS A 156 0.02 1.30 19.14
CA CYS A 156 -1.33 1.11 18.63
C CYS A 156 -1.65 1.98 17.40
N ARG A 157 -0.84 3.00 17.10
CA ARG A 157 -1.10 3.92 15.99
C ARG A 157 -0.53 3.43 14.65
N ALA A 158 0.50 2.57 14.69
CA ALA A 158 1.13 1.94 13.53
C ALA A 158 0.45 0.61 13.10
N SER A 159 -0.41 0.04 13.94
CA SER A 159 -1.12 -1.20 13.62
C SER A 159 -2.54 -0.91 13.17
N SER A 160 -2.75 -0.71 11.87
CA SER A 160 -4.01 -1.12 11.24
C SER A 160 -4.04 -2.66 11.08
N ALA A 161 -3.73 -3.38 12.16
CA ALA A 161 -4.06 -4.79 12.28
C ALA A 161 -5.46 -4.86 12.90
N SER A 162 -6.47 -4.49 12.13
CA SER A 162 -7.86 -4.65 12.56
C SER A 162 -8.25 -6.13 12.43
N SER A 163 -8.48 -6.80 13.56
CA SER A 163 -9.32 -8.00 13.62
C SER A 163 -10.71 -7.69 13.04
N PRO A 164 -11.38 -8.62 12.33
CA PRO A 164 -12.63 -8.32 11.64
C PRO A 164 -13.84 -8.26 12.60
N PRO A 165 -14.65 -7.18 12.59
CA PRO A 165 -16.07 -7.28 12.90
C PRO A 165 -16.83 -8.22 11.95
N SER A 166 -17.99 -8.69 12.36
CA SER A 166 -18.81 -9.67 11.63
C SER A 166 -19.68 -9.06 10.53
N GLU A 167 -19.68 -7.75 10.33
CA GLU A 167 -20.50 -7.07 9.33
C GLU A 167 -19.71 -5.92 8.70
N TRP A 168 -19.08 -6.17 7.56
CA TRP A 168 -18.34 -5.15 6.80
C TRP A 168 -19.02 -4.94 5.46
N SER A 169 -19.89 -3.93 5.39
CA SER A 169 -20.25 -3.33 4.12
C SER A 169 -18.99 -2.68 3.52
N ALA A 170 -18.70 -2.99 2.26
CA ALA A 170 -17.39 -2.88 1.61
C ALA A 170 -16.63 -1.54 1.80
N PRO A 171 -15.34 -1.55 2.19
CA PRO A 171 -14.49 -0.37 2.13
C PRO A 171 -13.73 -0.22 0.80
N ARG A 172 -13.46 1.04 0.49
CA ARG A 172 -12.80 1.58 -0.70
C ARG A 172 -11.27 1.47 -0.50
N VAL A 173 -10.56 0.89 -1.47
CA VAL A 173 -9.10 0.60 -1.46
C VAL A 173 -8.71 -0.37 -0.34
N PHE A 174 -8.60 -1.65 -0.69
CA PHE A 174 -8.18 -2.69 0.23
C PHE A 174 -6.70 -3.00 0.02
N CYS A 175 -5.80 -2.26 0.67
CA CYS A 175 -4.40 -2.66 0.74
C CYS A 175 -4.22 -3.66 1.88
N ARG A 176 -4.37 -4.96 1.61
CA ARG A 176 -3.94 -5.96 2.59
C ARG A 176 -2.41 -6.04 2.54
N PRO A 177 -1.68 -5.81 3.65
CA PRO A 177 -0.26 -6.12 3.67
C PRO A 177 -0.13 -7.63 3.42
N VAL A 178 0.52 -8.01 2.33
CA VAL A 178 0.98 -9.38 2.15
C VAL A 178 2.04 -9.59 3.24
N PRO A 179 1.84 -10.52 4.20
CA PRO A 179 2.85 -10.79 5.20
C PRO A 179 4.14 -11.19 4.49
N ALA A 180 5.28 -10.72 4.99
CA ALA A 180 6.58 -11.20 4.55
C ALA A 180 6.65 -12.70 4.92
N MET A 181 6.22 -13.59 4.03
CA MET A 181 6.77 -14.93 4.02
C MET A 181 8.18 -14.77 3.50
N THR A 182 9.11 -15.20 4.35
CA THR A 182 10.53 -15.35 4.08
C THR A 182 10.75 -15.88 2.66
N VAL A 183 11.70 -15.26 1.95
CA VAL A 183 12.26 -15.79 0.71
C VAL A 183 12.79 -17.21 0.96
#